data_AF-A0A7K5H965-F1
#
_entry.id   AF-A0A7K5H965-F1
#
_cell.length_a   1.000
_cell.length_b   1.000
_cell.length_c   1.000
_cell.angle_alpha   90.00
_cell.angle_beta   90.00
_cell.angle_gamma   90.00
#
_symmetry.space_group_name_H-M   'P 1'
#
loop_
_entity.id
_entity.type
_entity.pdbx_description
1 polymer ?
#
loop_
_entity_poly.entity_id
_entity_poly.type
_entity_poly.pdbx_seq_one_letter_code
_entity_poly.pdbx_strand_id
1 'polypeptide(L)'
;ENVFNIIGAFDIPRYIYNSERKKFLPLSMTNLPAPNLFGTARDKAELFRERYSILQQRTHRHELFTPSAVVVHPEESGSKFQLKTIETLLGNTTKVGEVIVLGMITQLKEGKFFLEDPTGVVQLDLSKAISFFSDFHSGLYTESCFVLAEGWYEDEVFHVNAFGFPPTEPAATTRAFYGNVNFFGGPSSTSVKASAKLKQLEDENEDAMFVFLSDVWLDQTEVLEKLHMMFSGYSSAPPTCFFFCGNFSSAPYGQNRIQSLKGSLKALADIICEYPSIHKSSRFVFVPGPEDPGPGSILPRPPLAENITQEFRQLVPFSVFTTNPCRIQYCTQEIIIFREDLVNKMCRNCVRFPSSNMDIPSHFVKTILSQGHLTPLPLYVSPVYWAYDYALRVYPVPDMLVIADKYDPFTVTNTDCLCINPGSFPRSGFSFKVFYPSNKTVED
;
A
#
# COMPACT_ATOMS: atom_id res chain seq x y z
N GLU A 1 -3.62 -27.08 0.57
CA GLU A 1 -3.31 -25.66 0.76
C GLU A 1 -1.96 -25.39 0.13
N ASN A 2 -1.88 -24.42 -0.77
CA ASN A 2 -0.62 -24.05 -1.42
C ASN A 2 0.16 -23.14 -0.47
N VAL A 3 1.45 -23.45 -0.26
CA VAL A 3 2.30 -22.75 0.70
C VAL A 3 2.69 -21.36 0.22
N PHE A 4 2.99 -21.21 -1.07
CA PHE A 4 3.50 -19.95 -1.63
C PHE A 4 2.76 -19.63 -2.93
N ASN A 5 1.97 -18.55 -2.92
CA ASN A 5 1.22 -18.04 -4.06
C ASN A 5 1.57 -16.59 -4.39
N ILE A 6 1.53 -16.26 -5.67
CA ILE A 6 1.73 -14.91 -6.21
C ILE A 6 0.39 -14.48 -6.80
N ILE A 7 -0.11 -13.32 -6.36
CA ILE A 7 -1.45 -12.83 -6.67
C ILE A 7 -1.29 -11.49 -7.39
N GLY A 8 -1.72 -11.46 -8.65
CA GLY A 8 -1.76 -10.24 -9.44
C GLY A 8 -2.85 -9.28 -8.96
N ALA A 9 -2.67 -7.99 -9.18
CA ALA A 9 -3.60 -6.95 -8.76
C ALA A 9 -4.99 -7.10 -9.39
N PHE A 10 -5.06 -7.60 -10.63
CA PHE A 10 -6.32 -7.86 -11.33
C PHE A 10 -7.02 -9.14 -10.85
N ASP A 11 -6.34 -9.99 -10.08
CA ASP A 11 -6.87 -11.22 -9.50
C ASP A 11 -7.27 -11.05 -8.02
N ILE A 12 -7.07 -9.86 -7.45
CA ILE A 12 -7.49 -9.55 -6.09
C ILE A 12 -9.02 -9.66 -6.00
N PRO A 13 -9.57 -10.40 -5.02
CA PRO A 13 -11.01 -10.53 -4.88
C PRO A 13 -11.64 -9.19 -4.49
N ARG A 14 -12.62 -8.74 -5.28
CA ARG A 14 -13.34 -7.49 -5.00
C ARG A 14 -14.43 -7.73 -3.96
N TYR A 15 -14.34 -7.01 -2.84
CA TYR A 15 -15.35 -6.96 -1.79
C TYR A 15 -15.90 -5.56 -1.64
N ILE A 16 -17.22 -5.48 -1.48
CA ILE A 16 -17.97 -4.23 -1.33
C ILE A 16 -18.49 -4.15 0.11
N TYR A 17 -18.19 -3.05 0.79
CA TYR A 17 -18.74 -2.82 2.12
C TYR A 17 -20.23 -2.46 2.02
N ASN A 18 -21.07 -3.19 2.73
CA ASN A 18 -22.49 -2.88 2.88
C ASN A 18 -22.72 -2.27 4.26
N SER A 19 -23.12 -1.00 4.30
CA SER A 19 -23.32 -0.21 5.53
C SER A 19 -24.49 -0.71 6.38
N GLU A 20 -25.57 -1.19 5.75
CA GLU A 20 -26.76 -1.72 6.45
C GLU A 20 -26.43 -3.00 7.20
N ARG A 21 -25.75 -3.94 6.54
CA ARG A 21 -25.35 -5.24 7.10
C ARG A 21 -24.06 -5.16 7.89
N LYS A 22 -23.33 -4.04 7.81
CA LYS A 22 -21.99 -3.81 8.37
C LYS A 22 -21.01 -4.94 8.03
N LYS A 23 -21.03 -5.40 6.77
CA LYS A 23 -20.23 -6.54 6.28
C LYS A 23 -19.69 -6.27 4.89
N PHE A 24 -18.54 -6.87 4.59
CA PHE A 24 -18.03 -6.98 3.24
C PHE A 24 -18.72 -8.12 2.50
N LEU A 25 -19.24 -7.82 1.31
CA LEU A 25 -19.88 -8.79 0.42
C LEU A 25 -18.99 -9.00 -0.81
N PRO A 26 -18.76 -10.24 -1.26
CA PRO A 26 -18.12 -10.49 -2.56
C PRO A 26 -18.89 -9.75 -3.67
N LEU A 27 -18.18 -9.23 -4.68
CA LEU A 27 -18.82 -8.53 -5.80
C LEU A 27 -19.94 -9.36 -6.46
N SER A 28 -19.74 -10.67 -6.59
CA SER A 28 -20.73 -11.63 -7.13
C SER A 28 -22.03 -11.71 -6.34
N MET A 29 -22.05 -11.24 -5.09
CA MET A 29 -23.24 -11.16 -4.24
C MET A 29 -23.88 -9.76 -4.22
N THR A 30 -23.45 -8.87 -5.13
CA THR A 30 -23.96 -7.51 -5.25
C THR A 30 -24.51 -7.25 -6.67
N ASN A 31 -25.25 -6.16 -6.84
CA ASN A 31 -25.74 -5.73 -8.16
C ASN A 31 -24.76 -4.82 -8.90
N LEU A 32 -23.51 -4.70 -8.42
CA LEU A 32 -22.50 -3.83 -9.03
C LEU A 32 -21.80 -4.53 -10.21
N PRO A 33 -21.44 -3.79 -11.27
CA PRO A 33 -20.77 -4.35 -12.42
C PRO A 33 -19.34 -4.79 -12.11
N ALA A 34 -18.84 -5.74 -12.92
CA ALA A 34 -17.43 -6.11 -12.94
C ALA A 34 -16.54 -4.90 -13.32
N PRO A 35 -15.33 -4.79 -12.75
CA PRO A 35 -14.45 -3.67 -13.03
C PRO A 35 -13.90 -3.72 -14.45
N ASN A 36 -13.86 -2.57 -15.12
CA ASN A 36 -13.28 -2.38 -16.45
C ASN A 36 -12.18 -1.32 -16.41
N LEU A 37 -11.18 -1.44 -17.29
CA LEU A 37 -10.10 -0.43 -17.40
C LEU A 37 -10.66 0.95 -17.75
N PHE A 38 -11.63 0.98 -18.68
CA PHE A 38 -12.34 2.20 -19.07
C PHE A 38 -13.64 2.32 -18.27
N GLY A 39 -13.50 2.75 -17.02
CA GLY A 39 -14.62 2.99 -16.11
C GLY A 39 -15.53 4.14 -16.57
N THR A 40 -16.73 4.17 -16.02
CA THR A 40 -17.70 5.26 -16.16
C THR A 40 -17.36 6.42 -15.24
N ALA A 41 -17.99 7.59 -15.45
CA ALA A 41 -17.86 8.72 -14.52
C ALA A 41 -18.28 8.34 -13.08
N ARG A 42 -19.20 7.38 -12.93
CA ARG A 42 -19.59 6.85 -11.61
C ARG A 42 -18.45 6.11 -10.94
N ASP A 43 -17.68 5.31 -11.67
CA ASP A 43 -16.52 4.59 -11.10
C ASP A 43 -15.49 5.56 -10.53
N LYS A 44 -15.29 6.72 -11.16
CA LYS A 44 -14.42 7.78 -10.63
C LYS A 44 -14.90 8.33 -9.28
N ALA A 45 -16.21 8.52 -9.11
CA ALA A 45 -16.78 9.01 -7.86
C ALA A 45 -16.78 7.92 -6.78
N GLU A 46 -17.12 6.69 -7.15
CA GLU A 46 -17.16 5.55 -6.22
C GLU A 46 -15.77 5.21 -5.68
N LEU A 47 -14.70 5.46 -6.43
CA LEU A 47 -13.31 5.34 -5.94
C LEU A 47 -13.11 6.07 -4.60
N PHE A 48 -13.42 7.37 -4.54
CA PHE A 48 -13.22 8.16 -3.32
C PHE A 48 -14.24 7.82 -2.24
N ARG A 49 -15.47 7.47 -2.63
CA ARG A 49 -16.51 7.02 -1.69
C ARG A 49 -16.17 5.68 -1.02
N GLU A 50 -15.59 4.73 -1.75
CA GLU A 50 -15.12 3.46 -1.21
C GLU A 50 -13.98 3.71 -0.22
N ARG A 51 -12.98 4.53 -0.59
CA ARG A 51 -11.88 4.93 0.33
C ARG A 51 -12.42 5.55 1.63
N TYR A 52 -13.36 6.51 1.52
CA TYR A 52 -14.03 7.09 2.68
C TYR A 52 -14.75 6.03 3.51
N SER A 53 -15.58 5.19 2.89
CA SER A 53 -16.43 4.22 3.58
C SER A 53 -15.62 3.20 4.38
N ILE A 54 -14.48 2.76 3.84
CA ILE A 54 -13.57 1.83 4.52
C ILE A 54 -12.96 2.47 5.76
N LEU A 55 -12.55 3.73 5.68
CA LEU A 55 -11.97 4.45 6.80
C LEU A 55 -13.05 4.79 7.83
N GLN A 56 -14.22 5.24 7.39
CA GLN A 56 -15.35 5.56 8.25
C GLN A 56 -15.78 4.35 9.09
N GLN A 57 -16.02 3.18 8.46
CA GLN A 57 -16.40 1.98 9.21
C GLN A 57 -15.31 1.52 10.18
N ARG A 58 -14.03 1.74 9.85
CA ARG A 58 -12.89 1.37 10.69
C ARG A 58 -12.80 2.30 11.90
N THR A 59 -12.93 3.61 11.67
CA THR A 59 -12.91 4.62 12.72
C THR A 59 -14.07 4.45 13.70
N HIS A 60 -15.29 4.20 13.22
CA HIS A 60 -16.44 3.98 14.11
C HIS A 60 -16.32 2.75 15.03
N ARG A 61 -15.44 1.79 14.68
CA ARG A 61 -15.18 0.60 15.51
C ARG A 61 -14.03 0.79 16.48
N HIS A 62 -13.31 1.91 16.41
CA HIS A 62 -12.28 2.24 17.38
C HIS A 62 -12.92 2.66 18.72
N GLU A 63 -12.30 2.29 19.83
CA GLU A 63 -12.86 2.49 21.18
C GLU A 63 -13.21 3.95 21.50
N LEU A 64 -12.38 4.88 21.02
CA LEU A 64 -12.57 6.33 21.17
C LEU A 64 -13.82 6.86 20.46
N PHE A 65 -14.35 6.14 19.46
CA PHE A 65 -15.50 6.57 18.64
C PHE A 65 -16.72 5.66 18.80
N THR A 66 -16.62 4.61 19.60
CA THR A 66 -17.71 3.65 19.82
C THR A 66 -18.66 4.17 20.91
N PRO A 67 -19.98 4.26 20.66
CA PRO A 67 -20.95 4.67 21.68
C PRO A 67 -20.87 3.79 22.95
N SER A 68 -21.00 4.37 24.13
CA SER A 68 -21.01 3.59 25.38
C SER A 68 -22.21 2.64 25.43
N ALA A 69 -21.96 1.35 25.64
CA ALA A 69 -23.00 0.33 25.69
C ALA A 69 -23.76 0.27 27.04
N VAL A 70 -23.30 0.99 28.07
CA VAL A 70 -23.88 1.00 29.43
C VAL A 70 -23.76 2.41 30.03
N VAL A 71 -24.75 2.81 30.84
CA VAL A 71 -24.68 4.00 31.72
C VAL A 71 -23.60 3.73 32.77
N VAL A 72 -22.37 4.12 32.48
CA VAL A 72 -21.24 4.07 33.42
C VAL A 72 -21.18 5.39 34.17
N HIS A 73 -20.82 5.34 35.45
CA HIS A 73 -20.68 6.49 36.32
C HIS A 73 -19.74 7.56 35.70
N PRO A 74 -19.98 8.87 35.95
CA PRO A 74 -19.34 9.96 35.21
C PRO A 74 -17.81 10.08 35.35
N GLU A 75 -17.20 9.35 36.28
CA GLU A 75 -15.81 9.56 36.70
C GLU A 75 -14.78 8.68 35.96
N GLU A 76 -15.21 7.65 35.21
CA GLU A 76 -14.30 6.74 34.47
C GLU A 76 -14.43 6.80 32.94
N SER A 77 -15.35 7.62 32.38
CA SER A 77 -15.48 7.76 30.93
C SER A 77 -14.43 8.74 30.41
N GLY A 78 -13.34 8.22 29.83
CA GLY A 78 -12.51 9.02 28.92
C GLY A 78 -13.39 9.72 27.87
N SER A 79 -12.97 10.90 27.40
CA SER A 79 -13.70 11.69 26.42
C SER A 79 -13.89 10.89 25.13
N LYS A 80 -15.11 10.43 24.87
CA LYS A 80 -15.47 9.78 23.60
C LYS A 80 -15.71 10.84 22.54
N PHE A 81 -15.23 10.56 21.33
CA PHE A 81 -15.39 11.43 20.19
C PHE A 81 -16.60 11.02 19.35
N GLN A 82 -17.42 11.99 18.95
CA GLN A 82 -18.52 11.79 18.02
C GLN A 82 -18.20 12.46 16.70
N LEU A 83 -18.15 11.67 15.62
CA LEU A 83 -17.98 12.21 14.28
C LEU A 83 -19.27 12.91 13.83
N LYS A 84 -19.10 14.07 13.19
CA LYS A 84 -20.17 14.75 12.45
C LYS A 84 -19.89 14.69 10.95
N THR A 85 -20.95 14.74 10.16
CA THR A 85 -20.88 14.87 8.70
C THR A 85 -20.75 16.33 8.29
N ILE A 86 -20.26 16.59 7.09
CA ILE A 86 -20.14 17.95 6.57
C ILE A 86 -21.52 18.61 6.39
N GLU A 87 -22.54 17.87 5.94
CA GLU A 87 -23.92 18.38 5.87
C GLU A 87 -24.43 18.89 7.23
N THR A 88 -23.98 18.28 8.33
CA THR A 88 -24.37 18.73 9.69
C THR A 88 -23.78 20.09 9.99
N LEU A 89 -22.56 20.39 9.51
CA LEU A 89 -21.97 21.71 9.66
C LEU A 89 -22.69 22.73 8.77
N LEU A 90 -22.85 22.43 7.49
CA LEU A 90 -23.48 23.31 6.51
C LEU A 90 -24.95 23.62 6.83
N GLY A 91 -25.67 22.69 7.50
CA GLY A 91 -27.04 22.89 7.96
C GLY A 91 -27.18 23.81 9.18
N ASN A 92 -26.08 24.15 9.86
CA ASN A 92 -26.12 25.05 11.02
C ASN A 92 -25.86 26.51 10.59
N THR A 93 -26.78 27.40 10.95
CA THR A 93 -26.65 28.85 10.74
C THR A 93 -25.95 29.56 11.91
N THR A 94 -25.69 28.85 13.00
CA THR A 94 -24.99 29.37 14.18
C THR A 94 -23.65 28.69 14.34
N LYS A 95 -22.73 29.34 15.06
CA LYS A 95 -21.45 28.77 15.45
C LYS A 95 -21.64 27.37 16.06
N VAL A 96 -20.97 26.40 15.47
CA VAL A 96 -20.83 25.05 16.02
C VAL A 96 -19.49 25.02 16.76
N GLY A 97 -19.51 24.64 18.03
CA GLY A 97 -18.32 24.51 18.86
C GLY A 97 -17.41 23.35 18.42
N GLU A 98 -16.71 22.76 19.38
CA GLU A 98 -15.78 21.66 19.12
C GLU A 98 -16.46 20.47 18.43
N VAL A 99 -15.96 20.11 17.25
CA VAL A 99 -16.46 19.01 16.41
C VAL A 99 -15.31 18.32 15.71
N ILE A 100 -15.50 17.03 15.46
CA ILE A 100 -14.56 16.20 14.69
C ILE A 100 -15.27 15.70 13.44
N VAL A 101 -14.65 15.91 12.29
CA VAL A 101 -15.16 15.47 10.99
C VAL A 101 -14.13 14.56 10.34
N LEU A 102 -14.57 13.38 9.89
CA LEU A 102 -13.79 12.57 8.97
C LEU A 102 -14.04 13.09 7.55
N GLY A 103 -13.00 13.44 6.82
CA GLY A 103 -13.13 13.86 5.43
C GLY A 103 -11.81 13.86 4.67
N MET A 104 -11.90 14.00 3.35
CA MET A 104 -10.78 14.07 2.43
C MET A 104 -10.30 15.51 2.28
N ILE A 105 -9.01 15.75 2.39
CA ILE A 105 -8.42 17.07 2.10
C ILE A 105 -8.37 17.26 0.58
N THR A 106 -8.92 18.36 0.08
CA THR A 106 -8.83 18.76 -1.34
C THR A 106 -8.35 20.20 -1.49
N GLN A 107 -7.67 20.50 -2.60
CA GLN A 107 -7.26 21.86 -2.94
C GLN A 107 -7.93 22.28 -4.25
N LEU A 108 -9.14 22.83 -4.15
CA LEU A 108 -9.93 23.23 -5.32
C LEU A 108 -9.43 24.52 -5.97
N LYS A 109 -8.75 25.38 -5.20
CA LYS A 109 -8.13 26.63 -5.65
C LYS A 109 -6.77 26.75 -4.96
N GLU A 110 -5.80 27.35 -5.65
CA GLU A 110 -4.47 27.60 -5.10
C GLU A 110 -4.56 28.29 -3.71
N GLY A 111 -3.86 27.73 -2.73
CA GLY A 111 -3.88 28.19 -1.33
C GLY A 111 -5.19 28.02 -0.55
N LYS A 112 -6.26 27.44 -1.14
CA LYS A 112 -7.54 27.19 -0.44
C LYS A 112 -7.82 25.70 -0.32
N PHE A 113 -7.82 25.22 0.92
CA PHE A 113 -8.12 23.84 1.25
C PHE A 113 -9.59 23.67 1.61
N PHE A 114 -10.09 22.48 1.32
CA PHE A 114 -11.44 22.05 1.61
C PHE A 114 -11.39 20.66 2.25
N LEU A 115 -12.45 20.34 2.99
CA LEU A 115 -12.71 19.01 3.48
C LEU A 115 -13.94 18.48 2.73
N GLU A 116 -13.88 17.24 2.26
CA GLU A 116 -14.95 16.61 1.48
C GLU A 116 -15.33 15.24 2.09
N ASP A 117 -16.63 14.99 2.19
CA ASP A 117 -17.21 13.70 2.56
C ASP A 117 -18.39 13.40 1.61
N PRO A 118 -19.05 12.23 1.68
CA PRO A 118 -20.17 11.92 0.79
C PRO A 118 -21.37 12.89 0.89
N THR A 119 -21.44 13.71 1.93
CA THR A 119 -22.55 14.62 2.24
C THR A 119 -22.31 16.06 1.79
N GLY A 120 -21.05 16.47 1.59
CA GLY A 120 -20.75 17.81 1.10
C GLY A 120 -19.27 18.18 1.13
N VAL A 121 -19.02 19.47 0.92
CA VAL A 121 -17.70 20.09 0.93
C VAL A 121 -17.74 21.37 1.76
N VAL A 122 -16.73 21.58 2.61
CA VAL A 122 -16.62 22.78 3.46
C VAL A 122 -15.23 23.39 3.32
N GLN A 123 -15.14 24.72 3.28
CA GLN A 123 -13.86 25.42 3.22
C GLN A 123 -13.13 25.27 4.55
N LEU A 124 -11.83 24.97 4.50
CA LEU A 124 -10.98 24.88 5.68
C LEU A 124 -10.24 26.19 5.91
N ASP A 125 -10.23 26.64 7.16
CA ASP A 125 -9.24 27.59 7.67
C ASP A 125 -8.20 26.83 8.49
N LEU A 126 -6.99 26.73 7.93
CA LEU A 126 -5.84 26.06 8.54
C LEU A 126 -4.91 27.04 9.25
N SER A 127 -5.24 28.34 9.29
CA SER A 127 -4.36 29.38 9.84
C SER A 127 -3.92 29.03 11.27
N LYS A 128 -4.84 28.60 12.13
CA LYS A 128 -4.56 28.21 13.53
C LYS A 128 -3.78 26.90 13.65
N ALA A 129 -4.20 25.86 12.93
CA ALA A 129 -3.48 24.58 12.88
C ALA A 129 -2.04 24.73 12.34
N ILE A 130 -1.77 25.77 11.55
CA ILE A 130 -0.44 26.06 11.02
C ILE A 130 0.35 27.01 11.95
N SER A 131 -0.29 28.02 12.55
CA SER A 131 0.37 29.12 13.28
C SER A 131 0.69 28.81 14.73
N PHE A 132 -0.10 27.97 15.39
CA PHE A 132 0.19 27.54 16.75
C PHE A 132 1.01 26.26 16.67
N PHE A 133 1.98 26.11 17.56
CA PHE A 133 2.81 24.92 17.73
C PHE A 133 2.00 23.66 18.14
N SER A 134 0.70 23.57 17.80
CA SER A 134 -0.05 22.34 17.78
C SER A 134 0.38 21.55 16.54
N ASP A 135 1.44 20.77 16.71
CA ASP A 135 1.94 19.89 15.65
C ASP A 135 0.79 19.01 15.14
N PHE A 136 0.62 18.95 13.82
CA PHE A 136 -0.15 17.86 13.23
C PHE A 136 0.38 16.55 13.81
N HIS A 137 -0.53 15.63 14.18
CA HIS A 137 -0.10 14.31 14.63
C HIS A 137 0.83 13.69 13.59
N SER A 138 1.81 12.87 14.00
CA SER A 138 2.78 12.36 13.02
C SER A 138 2.12 11.72 11.79
N GLY A 139 2.50 12.20 10.61
CA GLY A 139 2.08 11.69 9.31
C GLY A 139 2.52 12.61 8.17
N LEU A 140 2.57 12.09 6.95
CA LEU A 140 2.61 12.90 5.72
C LEU A 140 1.17 13.23 5.29
N TYR A 141 0.68 14.42 5.61
CA TYR A 141 -0.66 14.86 5.19
C TYR A 141 -0.60 15.43 3.80
N THR A 142 -1.12 14.70 2.81
CA THR A 142 -1.17 15.13 1.42
C THR A 142 -2.56 15.57 1.01
N GLU A 143 -2.67 16.24 -0.14
CA GLU A 143 -3.94 16.30 -0.84
C GLU A 143 -4.47 14.87 -1.08
N SER A 144 -5.80 14.70 -0.99
CA SER A 144 -6.53 13.43 -1.04
C SER A 144 -6.30 12.46 0.12
N CYS A 145 -5.57 12.86 1.18
CA CYS A 145 -5.60 12.11 2.44
C CYS A 145 -6.93 12.32 3.16
N PHE A 146 -7.45 11.25 3.76
CA PHE A 146 -8.56 11.31 4.70
C PHE A 146 -8.06 11.58 6.11
N VAL A 147 -8.64 12.57 6.78
CA VAL A 147 -8.23 13.03 8.10
C VAL A 147 -9.42 13.15 9.04
N LEU A 148 -9.14 13.02 10.32
CA LEU A 148 -9.96 13.51 11.40
C LEU A 148 -9.57 14.96 11.65
N ALA A 149 -10.46 15.86 11.27
CA ALA A 149 -10.31 17.29 11.43
C ALA A 149 -11.10 17.75 12.66
N GLU A 150 -10.38 18.24 13.66
CA GLU A 150 -10.94 18.77 14.91
C GLU A 150 -10.94 20.29 14.86
N GLY A 151 -12.06 20.92 15.20
CA GLY A 151 -12.19 22.37 15.11
C GLY A 151 -13.57 22.87 15.47
N TRP A 152 -13.90 24.07 14.98
CA TRP A 152 -15.20 24.72 15.14
C TRP A 152 -15.64 25.33 13.81
N TYR A 153 -16.94 25.49 13.62
CA TYR A 153 -17.53 25.95 12.36
C TYR A 153 -18.34 27.22 12.57
N GLU A 154 -18.13 28.21 11.71
CA GLU A 154 -18.83 29.50 11.71
C GLU A 154 -18.77 30.08 10.29
N ASP A 155 -19.84 30.75 9.85
CA ASP A 155 -19.88 31.49 8.57
C ASP A 155 -19.36 30.69 7.35
N GLU A 156 -19.84 29.44 7.19
CA GLU A 156 -19.46 28.54 6.07
C GLU A 156 -17.99 28.09 6.03
N VAL A 157 -17.24 28.37 7.10
CA VAL A 157 -15.82 28.01 7.23
C VAL A 157 -15.63 27.08 8.42
N PHE A 158 -14.88 25.99 8.19
CA PHE A 158 -14.45 25.09 9.25
C PHE A 158 -13.02 25.44 9.68
N HIS A 159 -12.90 25.99 10.90
CA HIS A 159 -11.64 26.42 11.47
C HIS A 159 -10.98 25.26 12.22
N VAL A 160 -9.92 24.72 11.64
CA VAL A 160 -9.25 23.52 12.15
C VAL A 160 -8.25 23.90 13.24
N ASN A 161 -8.36 23.21 14.37
CA ASN A 161 -7.38 23.25 15.45
C ASN A 161 -6.32 22.15 15.27
N ALA A 162 -6.73 20.94 14.90
CA ALA A 162 -5.84 19.79 14.74
C ALA A 162 -6.27 18.86 13.60
N PHE A 163 -5.27 18.22 12.96
CA PHE A 163 -5.49 17.01 12.17
C PHE A 163 -4.90 15.79 12.89
N GLY A 164 -5.62 14.69 12.75
CA GLY A 164 -5.11 13.34 12.96
C GLY A 164 -5.54 12.45 11.79
N PHE A 165 -4.86 11.33 11.61
CA PHE A 165 -5.39 10.30 10.72
C PHE A 165 -6.44 9.44 11.42
N PRO A 166 -7.40 8.86 10.67
CA PRO A 166 -8.25 7.82 11.22
C PRO A 166 -7.39 6.68 11.78
N PRO A 167 -7.67 6.18 12.99
CA PRO A 167 -6.82 5.19 13.65
C PRO A 167 -6.68 3.93 12.80
N THR A 168 -5.45 3.41 12.68
CA THR A 168 -5.15 2.15 12.01
C THR A 168 -5.73 1.00 12.81
N GLU A 169 -6.36 0.04 12.12
CA GLU A 169 -6.89 -1.17 12.77
C GLU A 169 -5.96 -2.36 12.52
N PRO A 170 -5.45 -3.02 13.58
CA PRO A 170 -4.67 -4.24 13.43
C PRO A 170 -5.42 -5.34 12.68
N ALA A 171 -4.67 -6.19 11.99
CA ALA A 171 -5.25 -7.31 11.24
C ALA A 171 -6.05 -8.26 12.15
N ALA A 172 -5.63 -8.45 13.40
CA ALA A 172 -6.33 -9.26 14.40
C ALA A 172 -7.73 -8.70 14.71
N THR A 173 -7.84 -7.39 14.94
CA THR A 173 -9.13 -6.71 15.18
C THR A 173 -10.04 -6.80 13.96
N THR A 174 -9.48 -6.65 12.75
CA THR A 174 -10.23 -6.80 11.51
C THR A 174 -10.83 -8.22 11.38
N ARG A 175 -10.03 -9.26 11.66
CA ARG A 175 -10.49 -10.67 11.64
C ARG A 175 -11.49 -10.98 12.74
N ALA A 176 -11.34 -10.39 13.93
CA ALA A 176 -12.30 -10.57 15.01
C ALA A 176 -13.70 -10.07 14.61
N PHE A 177 -13.77 -9.00 13.81
CA PHE A 177 -15.04 -8.43 13.37
C PHE A 177 -15.61 -9.11 12.11
N TYR A 178 -14.79 -9.32 11.08
CA TYR A 178 -15.25 -9.85 9.78
C TYR A 178 -15.09 -11.37 9.64
N GLY A 179 -14.48 -12.04 10.62
CA GLY A 179 -14.17 -13.47 10.56
C GLY A 179 -13.01 -13.75 9.60
N ASN A 180 -13.05 -14.94 8.98
CA ASN A 180 -11.95 -15.48 8.17
C ASN A 180 -12.15 -15.23 6.66
N VAL A 181 -12.74 -14.10 6.29
CA VAL A 181 -12.89 -13.73 4.87
C VAL A 181 -11.51 -13.56 4.24
N ASN A 182 -11.29 -14.16 3.06
CA ASN A 182 -10.04 -13.97 2.33
C ASN A 182 -10.09 -12.66 1.51
N PHE A 183 -9.72 -11.55 2.15
CA PHE A 183 -9.54 -10.26 1.48
C PHE A 183 -8.25 -10.18 0.67
N PHE A 184 -7.26 -11.01 1.00
CA PHE A 184 -5.92 -10.92 0.43
C PHE A 184 -5.86 -11.49 -0.99
N GLY A 185 -6.57 -12.60 -1.22
CA GLY A 185 -6.67 -13.29 -2.51
C GLY A 185 -5.93 -14.63 -2.52
N GLY A 186 -5.72 -15.17 -3.72
CA GLY A 186 -5.10 -16.48 -3.91
C GLY A 186 -6.06 -17.66 -3.79
N PRO A 187 -5.54 -18.91 -3.80
CA PRO A 187 -6.37 -20.11 -3.98
C PRO A 187 -7.29 -20.45 -2.80
N SER A 188 -7.02 -19.92 -1.61
CA SER A 188 -7.79 -20.24 -0.41
C SER A 188 -9.14 -19.52 -0.40
N SER A 189 -10.21 -20.21 -0.01
CA SER A 189 -11.52 -19.60 0.20
C SER A 189 -11.61 -18.76 1.49
N THR A 190 -10.73 -19.03 2.45
CA THR A 190 -10.68 -18.36 3.76
C THR A 190 -9.30 -17.73 4.00
N SER A 191 -9.19 -16.78 4.93
CA SER A 191 -7.92 -16.17 5.29
C SER A 191 -6.89 -17.24 5.70
N VAL A 192 -5.70 -17.19 5.11
CA VAL A 192 -4.60 -18.12 5.40
C VAL A 192 -4.11 -17.99 6.84
N LYS A 193 -4.34 -16.84 7.48
CA LYS A 193 -4.03 -16.58 8.90
C LYS A 193 -4.80 -17.47 9.87
N ALA A 194 -5.87 -18.11 9.42
CA ALA A 194 -6.65 -19.06 10.23
C ALA A 194 -6.19 -20.52 10.07
N SER A 195 -5.26 -20.82 9.15
CA SER A 195 -4.78 -22.19 8.94
C SER A 195 -3.66 -22.56 9.92
N ALA A 196 -3.99 -23.41 10.90
CA ALA A 196 -3.00 -24.00 11.81
C ALA A 196 -1.95 -24.84 11.06
N LYS A 197 -2.34 -25.47 9.94
CA LYS A 197 -1.42 -26.26 9.11
C LYS A 197 -0.38 -25.38 8.43
N LEU A 198 -0.79 -24.26 7.83
CA LEU A 198 0.15 -23.31 7.25
C LEU A 198 1.02 -22.69 8.33
N LYS A 199 0.48 -22.46 9.54
CA LYS A 199 1.29 -21.94 10.65
C LYS A 199 2.39 -22.91 11.06
N GLN A 200 2.07 -24.20 11.19
CA GLN A 200 3.07 -25.23 11.47
C GLN A 200 4.17 -25.26 10.40
N LEU A 201 3.80 -25.23 9.11
CA LEU A 201 4.79 -25.24 8.02
C LEU A 201 5.67 -23.98 7.97
N GLU A 202 5.13 -22.84 8.40
CA GLU A 202 5.88 -21.59 8.55
C GLU A 202 6.94 -21.69 9.66
N ASP A 203 6.55 -22.27 10.80
CA ASP A 203 7.42 -22.41 11.96
C ASP A 203 8.49 -23.49 11.75
N GLU A 204 8.18 -24.56 11.01
CA GLU A 204 9.12 -25.66 10.69
C GLU A 204 10.18 -25.26 9.65
N ASN A 205 9.92 -24.26 8.80
CA ASN A 205 10.81 -23.86 7.72
C ASN A 205 11.64 -22.63 8.09
N GLU A 206 12.56 -22.81 9.05
CA GLU A 206 13.42 -21.73 9.57
C GLU A 206 14.34 -21.14 8.48
N ASP A 207 14.72 -21.94 7.49
CA ASP A 207 15.59 -21.55 6.36
C ASP A 207 14.86 -20.77 5.25
N ALA A 208 13.54 -20.59 5.38
CA ALA A 208 12.78 -19.78 4.43
C ALA A 208 13.33 -18.35 4.40
N MET A 209 13.59 -17.83 3.20
CA MET A 209 14.26 -16.55 3.01
C MET A 209 13.80 -15.87 1.73
N PHE A 210 13.46 -14.58 1.82
CA PHE A 210 13.08 -13.73 0.70
C PHE A 210 14.04 -12.58 0.53
N VAL A 211 14.54 -12.37 -0.69
CA VAL A 211 15.47 -11.28 -1.02
C VAL A 211 14.76 -10.27 -1.91
N PHE A 212 14.75 -8.99 -1.52
CA PHE A 212 14.08 -7.90 -2.22
C PHE A 212 15.09 -6.91 -2.79
N LEU A 213 14.99 -6.65 -4.08
CA LEU A 213 15.79 -5.65 -4.79
C LEU A 213 14.85 -4.70 -5.55
N SER A 214 15.29 -3.47 -5.79
CA SER A 214 14.55 -2.46 -6.55
C SER A 214 15.49 -1.71 -7.50
N ASP A 215 14.96 -1.22 -8.62
CA ASP A 215 15.72 -0.58 -9.70
C ASP A 215 16.89 -1.47 -10.19
N VAL A 216 16.59 -2.74 -10.47
CA VAL A 216 17.57 -3.69 -10.97
C VAL A 216 17.90 -3.38 -12.44
N TRP A 217 18.73 -2.36 -12.68
CA TRP A 217 19.11 -1.91 -14.03
C TRP A 217 19.99 -2.93 -14.75
N LEU A 218 19.35 -3.87 -15.46
CA LEU A 218 20.01 -5.00 -16.11
C LEU A 218 20.84 -4.62 -17.35
N ASP A 219 20.78 -3.36 -17.77
CA ASP A 219 21.62 -2.77 -18.81
C ASP A 219 22.97 -2.26 -18.28
N GLN A 220 23.17 -2.23 -16.96
CA GLN A 220 24.43 -1.82 -16.34
C GLN A 220 25.31 -3.02 -16.00
N THR A 221 26.55 -3.01 -16.49
CA THR A 221 27.52 -4.09 -16.23
C THR A 221 27.78 -4.27 -14.74
N GLU A 222 27.92 -3.18 -13.99
CA GLU A 222 28.17 -3.23 -12.54
C GLU A 222 27.02 -3.91 -11.77
N VAL A 223 25.77 -3.71 -12.21
CA VAL A 223 24.60 -4.40 -11.62
C VAL A 223 24.70 -5.90 -11.86
N LEU A 224 25.03 -6.34 -13.07
CA LEU A 224 25.18 -7.77 -13.39
C LEU A 224 26.33 -8.42 -12.59
N GLU A 225 27.47 -7.73 -12.44
CA GLU A 225 28.58 -8.19 -11.60
C GLU A 225 28.18 -8.37 -10.13
N LYS A 226 27.37 -7.45 -9.60
CA LYS A 226 26.86 -7.54 -8.23
C LYS A 226 25.82 -8.64 -8.07
N LEU A 227 25.02 -8.91 -9.10
CA LEU A 227 24.10 -10.05 -9.10
C LEU A 227 24.88 -11.39 -9.13
N HIS A 228 25.97 -11.51 -9.90
CA HIS A 228 26.88 -12.65 -9.80
C HIS A 228 27.40 -12.85 -8.38
N MET A 229 27.91 -11.78 -7.75
CA MET A 229 28.42 -11.83 -6.37
C MET A 229 27.34 -12.29 -5.39
N MET A 230 26.12 -11.77 -5.51
CA MET A 230 24.97 -12.17 -4.69
C MET A 230 24.61 -13.65 -4.90
N PHE A 231 24.49 -14.12 -6.14
CA PHE A 231 24.17 -15.52 -6.42
C PHE A 231 25.28 -16.48 -5.97
N SER A 232 26.55 -16.07 -6.10
CA SER A 232 27.68 -16.81 -5.55
C SER A 232 27.60 -16.91 -4.03
N GLY A 233 27.27 -15.82 -3.34
CA GLY A 233 27.12 -15.78 -1.88
C GLY A 233 25.98 -16.67 -1.38
N TYR A 234 24.84 -16.68 -2.09
CA TYR A 234 23.69 -17.50 -1.75
C TYR A 234 23.75 -18.95 -2.26
N SER A 235 24.77 -19.32 -3.05
CA SER A 235 24.81 -20.65 -3.67
C SER A 235 24.85 -21.80 -2.65
N SER A 236 25.37 -21.56 -1.44
CA SER A 236 25.38 -22.52 -0.33
C SER A 236 24.04 -22.65 0.39
N ALA A 237 23.25 -21.57 0.43
CA ALA A 237 21.93 -21.49 1.05
C ALA A 237 20.97 -20.67 0.16
N PRO A 238 20.46 -21.27 -0.94
CA PRO A 238 19.61 -20.56 -1.89
C PRO A 238 18.33 -20.03 -1.23
N PRO A 239 18.00 -18.73 -1.36
CA PRO A 239 16.76 -18.22 -0.82
C PRO A 239 15.54 -18.84 -1.50
N THR A 240 14.42 -18.85 -0.77
CA THR A 240 13.14 -19.33 -1.29
C THR A 240 12.68 -18.51 -2.49
N CYS A 241 12.90 -17.19 -2.47
CA CYS A 241 12.53 -16.30 -3.57
C CYS A 241 13.39 -15.04 -3.65
N PHE A 242 13.75 -14.65 -4.88
CA PHE A 242 14.20 -13.30 -5.21
C PHE A 242 13.03 -12.50 -5.78
N PHE A 243 12.83 -11.30 -5.25
CA PHE A 243 11.88 -10.30 -5.74
C PHE A 243 12.65 -9.17 -6.41
N PHE A 244 12.67 -9.18 -7.74
CA PHE A 244 13.27 -8.12 -8.54
C PHE A 244 12.19 -7.10 -8.89
N CYS A 245 12.19 -5.97 -8.19
CA CYS A 245 11.36 -4.83 -8.55
C CYS A 245 12.08 -3.99 -9.60
N GLY A 246 11.33 -3.55 -10.62
CA GLY A 246 11.82 -2.62 -11.63
C GLY A 246 12.25 -1.28 -11.01
N ASN A 247 12.71 -0.30 -11.78
CA ASN A 247 12.85 -0.35 -13.23
C ASN A 247 13.99 -1.29 -13.65
N PHE A 248 13.84 -1.99 -14.78
CA PHE A 248 14.82 -2.97 -15.25
C PHE A 248 15.86 -2.39 -16.22
N SER A 249 15.79 -1.10 -16.52
CA SER A 249 16.77 -0.38 -17.32
C SER A 249 17.05 1.00 -16.71
N SER A 250 18.31 1.40 -16.75
CA SER A 250 18.77 2.73 -16.37
C SER A 250 18.38 3.81 -17.40
N ALA A 251 18.15 3.41 -18.65
CA ALA A 251 17.80 4.29 -19.76
C ALA A 251 16.44 3.87 -20.37
N PRO A 252 15.30 4.29 -19.79
CA PRO A 252 13.97 3.90 -20.26
C PRO A 252 13.55 4.53 -21.60
N TYR A 253 14.42 5.32 -22.21
CA TYR A 253 14.18 6.07 -23.44
C TYR A 253 14.79 5.35 -24.66
N GLY A 254 14.22 5.61 -25.84
CA GLY A 254 14.79 5.14 -27.11
C GLY A 254 13.95 4.10 -27.84
N GLN A 255 14.17 4.02 -29.14
CA GLN A 255 13.31 3.26 -30.07
C GLN A 255 13.48 1.74 -29.92
N ASN A 256 14.63 1.29 -29.41
CA ASN A 256 14.98 -0.12 -29.23
C ASN A 256 14.79 -0.63 -27.79
N ARG A 257 14.09 0.12 -26.91
CA ARG A 257 13.96 -0.22 -25.47
C ARG A 257 13.49 -1.65 -25.19
N ILE A 258 12.55 -2.18 -25.98
CA ILE A 258 12.05 -3.55 -25.82
C ILE A 258 13.14 -4.57 -26.19
N GLN A 259 13.88 -4.33 -27.27
CA GLN A 259 14.95 -5.24 -27.71
C GLN A 259 16.13 -5.21 -26.74
N SER A 260 16.49 -4.04 -26.21
CA SER A 260 17.51 -3.91 -25.17
C SER A 260 17.11 -4.66 -23.91
N LEU A 261 15.87 -4.48 -23.42
CA LEU A 261 15.38 -5.20 -22.24
C LEU A 261 15.36 -6.72 -22.44
N LYS A 262 15.01 -7.22 -23.63
CA LYS A 262 15.13 -8.65 -23.95
C LYS A 262 16.57 -9.14 -23.83
N GLY A 263 17.52 -8.39 -24.38
CA GLY A 263 18.95 -8.71 -24.27
C GLY A 263 19.43 -8.72 -22.81
N SER A 264 19.01 -7.73 -22.03
CA SER A 264 19.34 -7.64 -20.60
C SER A 264 18.72 -8.78 -19.77
N LEU A 265 17.48 -9.17 -20.05
CA LEU A 265 16.85 -10.33 -19.42
C LEU A 265 17.58 -11.62 -19.81
N LYS A 266 17.96 -11.78 -21.09
CA LYS A 266 18.77 -12.92 -21.52
C LYS A 266 20.09 -13.00 -20.76
N ALA A 267 20.82 -11.89 -20.63
CA ALA A 267 22.05 -11.85 -19.84
C ALA A 267 21.80 -12.28 -18.39
N LEU A 268 20.75 -11.77 -17.74
CA LEU A 268 20.38 -12.21 -16.38
C LEU A 268 20.07 -13.72 -16.32
N ALA A 269 19.36 -14.27 -17.32
CA ALA A 269 19.05 -15.69 -17.38
C ALA A 269 20.32 -16.55 -17.51
N ASP A 270 21.27 -16.12 -18.34
CA ASP A 270 22.56 -16.78 -18.50
C ASP A 270 23.32 -16.81 -17.16
N ILE A 271 23.36 -15.68 -16.44
CA ILE A 271 23.95 -15.59 -15.09
C ILE A 271 23.27 -16.56 -14.11
N ILE A 272 21.94 -16.60 -14.06
CA ILE A 272 21.22 -17.52 -13.17
C ILE A 272 21.55 -18.98 -13.51
N CYS A 273 21.68 -19.31 -14.80
CA CYS A 273 22.03 -20.66 -15.24
C CYS A 273 23.45 -21.10 -14.81
N GLU A 274 24.37 -20.16 -14.60
CA GLU A 274 25.72 -20.43 -14.09
C GLU A 274 25.75 -20.85 -12.61
N TYR A 275 24.66 -20.63 -11.86
CA TYR A 275 24.51 -21.05 -10.46
C TYR A 275 23.42 -22.12 -10.30
N PRO A 276 23.73 -23.42 -10.54
CA PRO A 276 22.72 -24.48 -10.55
C PRO A 276 21.94 -24.66 -9.25
N SER A 277 22.53 -24.36 -8.09
CA SER A 277 21.83 -24.44 -6.80
C SER A 277 20.73 -23.40 -6.68
N ILE A 278 21.01 -22.16 -7.10
CA ILE A 278 20.04 -21.06 -7.18
C ILE A 278 18.98 -21.37 -8.24
N HIS A 279 19.40 -21.71 -9.46
CA HIS A 279 18.48 -21.97 -10.58
C HIS A 279 17.44 -23.07 -10.25
N LYS A 280 17.84 -24.13 -9.54
CA LYS A 280 16.94 -25.25 -9.22
C LYS A 280 16.09 -25.04 -7.96
N SER A 281 16.48 -24.14 -7.06
CA SER A 281 15.87 -24.05 -5.72
C SER A 281 15.11 -22.74 -5.51
N SER A 282 15.63 -21.63 -6.05
CA SER A 282 15.05 -20.30 -5.86
C SER A 282 13.98 -20.00 -6.89
N ARG A 283 12.95 -19.25 -6.47
CA ARG A 283 11.98 -18.63 -7.35
C ARG A 283 12.37 -17.19 -7.67
N PHE A 284 11.93 -16.69 -8.81
CA PHE A 284 12.19 -15.31 -9.24
C PHE A 284 10.88 -14.60 -9.57
N VAL A 285 10.59 -13.51 -8.85
CA VAL A 285 9.40 -12.70 -9.08
C VAL A 285 9.81 -11.33 -9.56
N PHE A 286 9.26 -10.93 -10.70
CA PHE A 286 9.54 -9.65 -11.34
C PHE A 286 8.32 -8.74 -11.21
N VAL A 287 8.49 -7.61 -10.51
CA VAL A 287 7.45 -6.58 -10.31
C VAL A 287 7.80 -5.36 -11.15
N PRO A 288 7.02 -5.00 -12.18
CA PRO A 288 7.40 -3.93 -13.11
C PRO A 288 7.38 -2.54 -12.45
N GLY A 289 8.42 -1.76 -12.72
CA GLY A 289 8.53 -0.37 -12.33
C GLY A 289 7.77 0.60 -13.25
N PRO A 290 7.66 1.89 -12.89
CA PRO A 290 6.83 2.84 -13.63
C PRO A 290 7.40 3.22 -15.01
N GLU A 291 8.70 2.98 -15.22
CA GLU A 291 9.38 3.31 -16.49
C GLU A 291 9.58 2.08 -17.40
N ASP A 292 9.19 0.90 -16.92
CA ASP A 292 9.27 -0.33 -17.69
C ASP A 292 8.25 -0.36 -18.85
N PRO A 293 8.48 -1.17 -19.91
CA PRO A 293 7.56 -1.25 -21.04
C PRO A 293 6.14 -1.71 -20.65
N GLY A 294 5.13 -0.93 -21.04
CA GLY A 294 3.72 -1.18 -20.75
C GLY A 294 2.97 0.14 -20.46
N PRO A 295 1.71 0.09 -19.99
CA PRO A 295 0.97 1.26 -19.53
C PRO A 295 1.51 1.72 -18.14
N GLY A 296 2.77 2.15 -18.09
CA GLY A 296 3.55 2.32 -16.86
C GLY A 296 3.09 3.43 -15.90
N SER A 297 2.26 4.36 -16.37
CA SER A 297 1.84 5.53 -15.58
C SER A 297 0.51 5.39 -14.84
N ILE A 298 -0.23 4.29 -15.04
CA ILE A 298 -1.57 4.07 -14.45
C ILE A 298 -1.57 2.77 -13.64
N LEU A 299 -2.12 2.81 -12.43
CA LEU A 299 -2.19 1.67 -11.51
C LEU A 299 -3.58 1.00 -11.50
N PRO A 300 -3.67 -0.30 -11.20
CA PRO A 300 -2.57 -1.27 -11.18
C PRO A 300 -1.96 -1.47 -12.57
N ARG A 301 -0.66 -1.73 -12.63
CA ARG A 301 0.07 -2.00 -13.87
C ARG A 301 0.05 -3.50 -14.18
N PRO A 302 -0.16 -3.91 -15.44
CA PRO A 302 -0.02 -5.30 -15.85
C PRO A 302 1.46 -5.74 -15.79
N PRO A 303 1.72 -7.06 -15.82
CA PRO A 303 3.08 -7.56 -15.98
C PRO A 303 3.71 -7.11 -17.30
N LEU A 304 5.04 -7.25 -17.39
CA LEU A 304 5.74 -7.16 -18.67
C LEU A 304 5.12 -8.15 -19.68
N ALA A 305 4.93 -7.69 -20.90
CA ALA A 305 4.33 -8.49 -21.97
C ALA A 305 5.09 -9.80 -22.20
N GLU A 306 4.36 -10.86 -22.54
CA GLU A 306 4.94 -12.20 -22.73
C GLU A 306 6.01 -12.23 -23.81
N ASN A 307 5.84 -11.44 -24.88
CA ASN A 307 6.83 -11.33 -25.95
C ASN A 307 8.20 -10.81 -25.45
N ILE A 308 8.27 -10.07 -24.34
CA ILE A 308 9.51 -9.59 -23.70
C ILE A 308 10.12 -10.70 -22.84
N THR A 309 9.30 -11.47 -22.15
CA THR A 309 9.72 -12.35 -21.04
C THR A 309 9.79 -13.83 -21.41
N GLN A 310 9.27 -14.23 -22.58
CA GLN A 310 9.15 -15.62 -23.00
C GLN A 310 10.50 -16.36 -23.01
N GLU A 311 11.55 -15.77 -23.57
CA GLU A 311 12.88 -16.40 -23.61
C GLU A 311 13.45 -16.60 -22.19
N PHE A 312 13.32 -15.59 -21.32
CA PHE A 312 13.73 -15.68 -19.92
C PHE A 312 13.02 -16.84 -19.20
N ARG A 313 11.70 -16.94 -19.35
CA ARG A 313 10.89 -17.98 -18.67
C ARG A 313 11.22 -19.39 -19.17
N GLN A 314 11.68 -19.54 -20.41
CA GLN A 314 12.14 -20.83 -20.93
C GLN A 314 13.47 -21.26 -20.29
N LEU A 315 14.38 -20.31 -20.08
CA LEU A 315 15.68 -20.56 -19.45
C LEU A 315 15.56 -20.72 -17.93
N VAL A 316 14.69 -19.94 -17.29
CA VAL A 316 14.47 -19.90 -15.84
C VAL A 316 12.99 -20.21 -15.55
N PRO A 317 12.59 -21.50 -15.47
CA PRO A 317 11.19 -21.90 -15.38
C PRO A 317 10.52 -21.54 -14.05
N PHE A 318 11.29 -21.35 -12.97
CA PHE A 318 10.78 -20.90 -11.68
C PHE A 318 10.71 -19.37 -11.58
N SER A 319 10.29 -18.73 -12.67
CA SER A 319 10.10 -17.27 -12.73
C SER A 319 8.65 -16.87 -13.01
N VAL A 320 8.23 -15.77 -12.39
CA VAL A 320 6.90 -15.17 -12.57
C VAL A 320 7.05 -13.67 -12.72
N PHE A 321 6.55 -13.13 -13.84
CA PHE A 321 6.41 -11.68 -14.02
C PHE A 321 4.98 -11.32 -13.66
N THR A 322 4.81 -10.48 -12.64
CA THR A 322 3.50 -10.15 -12.05
C THR A 322 3.15 -8.68 -12.25
N THR A 323 1.99 -8.25 -11.76
CA THR A 323 1.52 -6.86 -11.80
C THR A 323 2.30 -5.98 -10.83
N ASN A 324 2.05 -4.66 -10.89
CA ASN A 324 2.48 -3.75 -9.83
C ASN A 324 1.29 -2.86 -9.37
N PRO A 325 0.90 -2.89 -8.08
CA PRO A 325 1.43 -3.75 -7.02
C PRO A 325 1.14 -5.24 -7.28
N CYS A 326 1.72 -6.11 -6.46
CA CYS A 326 1.34 -7.51 -6.36
C CYS A 326 1.23 -7.94 -4.89
N ARG A 327 0.56 -9.06 -4.65
CA ARG A 327 0.42 -9.67 -3.33
C ARG A 327 1.08 -11.03 -3.32
N ILE A 328 1.83 -11.31 -2.27
CA ILE A 328 2.50 -12.59 -2.04
C ILE A 328 1.91 -13.19 -0.78
N GLN A 329 1.42 -14.42 -0.91
CA GLN A 329 1.02 -15.21 0.25
C GLN A 329 2.08 -16.29 0.46
N TYR A 330 2.65 -16.33 1.65
CA TYR A 330 3.55 -17.39 2.10
C TYR A 330 3.08 -17.91 3.45
N CYS A 331 2.73 -19.19 3.54
CA CYS A 331 2.11 -19.79 4.71
C CYS A 331 0.97 -18.90 5.27
N THR A 332 1.08 -18.41 6.50
CA THR A 332 0.06 -17.56 7.12
C THR A 332 0.29 -16.07 6.88
N GLN A 333 1.34 -15.72 6.14
CA GLN A 333 1.78 -14.36 5.93
C GLN A 333 1.31 -13.77 4.61
N GLU A 334 0.97 -12.49 4.72
CA GLU A 334 0.42 -11.63 3.68
C GLU A 334 1.44 -10.51 3.44
N ILE A 335 2.05 -10.49 2.25
CA ILE A 335 3.09 -9.53 1.87
C ILE A 335 2.61 -8.73 0.65
N ILE A 336 2.57 -7.41 0.74
CA ILE A 336 2.25 -6.53 -0.41
C ILE A 336 3.55 -5.95 -0.94
N ILE A 337 3.79 -6.06 -2.25
CA ILE A 337 4.95 -5.45 -2.91
C ILE A 337 4.46 -4.37 -3.87
N PHE A 338 5.02 -3.18 -3.74
CA PHE A 338 4.67 -2.03 -4.57
C PHE A 338 5.92 -1.27 -4.98
N ARG A 339 6.16 -1.20 -6.30
CA ARG A 339 7.28 -0.42 -6.89
C ARG A 339 6.80 0.94 -7.36
N GLU A 340 7.14 1.98 -6.60
CA GLU A 340 6.79 3.36 -6.94
C GLU A 340 7.72 4.35 -6.24
N ASP A 341 8.00 5.50 -6.87
CA ASP A 341 8.78 6.58 -6.25
C ASP A 341 7.85 7.44 -5.37
N LEU A 342 7.24 6.80 -4.38
CA LEU A 342 6.08 7.29 -3.66
C LEU A 342 6.43 8.29 -2.57
N VAL A 343 7.51 8.09 -1.80
CA VAL A 343 7.92 9.00 -0.71
C VAL A 343 8.07 10.42 -1.25
N ASN A 344 8.81 10.57 -2.34
CA ASN A 344 9.01 11.86 -3.00
C ASN A 344 7.71 12.44 -3.59
N LYS A 345 6.81 11.59 -4.13
CA LYS A 345 5.49 12.04 -4.61
C LYS A 345 4.64 12.59 -3.46
N MET A 346 4.65 11.92 -2.30
CA MET A 346 3.91 12.35 -1.12
C MET A 346 4.48 13.64 -0.54
N CYS A 347 5.80 13.73 -0.36
CA CYS A 347 6.45 14.96 0.14
C CYS A 347 6.13 16.19 -0.72
N ARG A 348 6.09 16.05 -2.06
CA ARG A 348 5.73 17.16 -2.97
C ARG A 348 4.28 17.60 -2.89
N ASN A 349 3.38 16.74 -2.43
CA ASN A 349 1.94 17.01 -2.34
C ASN A 349 1.47 17.15 -0.89
N CYS A 350 2.41 17.31 0.05
CA CYS A 350 2.09 17.55 1.44
C CYS A 350 1.45 18.93 1.62
N VAL A 351 0.37 19.00 2.39
CA VAL A 351 -0.25 20.25 2.85
C VAL A 351 0.74 21.07 3.67
N ARG A 352 1.58 20.37 4.45
CA ARG A 352 2.67 20.94 5.23
C ARG A 352 3.78 19.89 5.39
N PHE A 353 5.02 20.34 5.49
CA PHE A 353 6.12 19.45 5.89
C PHE A 353 5.83 18.83 7.27
N PRO A 354 6.12 17.52 7.44
CA PRO A 354 5.98 16.87 8.73
C PRO A 354 6.93 17.49 9.76
N SER A 355 6.61 17.30 11.04
CA SER A 355 7.49 17.65 12.14
C SER A 355 8.82 16.90 12.06
N SER A 356 9.92 17.52 12.49
CA SER A 356 11.25 16.90 12.51
C SER A 356 11.47 15.94 13.69
N ASN A 357 10.43 15.68 14.48
CA ASN A 357 10.48 14.80 15.66
C ASN A 357 10.51 13.29 15.30
N MET A 358 10.20 12.96 14.05
CA MET A 358 10.16 11.60 13.52
C MET A 358 10.73 11.64 12.10
N ASP A 359 11.38 10.55 11.70
CA ASP A 359 11.96 10.43 10.37
C ASP A 359 10.86 10.29 9.29
N ILE A 360 11.19 10.70 8.07
CA ILE A 360 10.25 10.67 6.94
C ILE A 360 9.69 9.27 6.68
N PRO A 361 10.48 8.17 6.73
CA PRO A 361 9.95 6.81 6.60
C PRO A 361 8.84 6.48 7.61
N SER A 362 8.99 6.85 8.88
CA SER A 362 7.97 6.58 9.89
C SER A 362 6.70 7.41 9.66
N HIS A 363 6.83 8.68 9.27
CA HIS A 363 5.69 9.50 8.84
C HIS A 363 4.96 8.89 7.64
N PHE A 364 5.73 8.44 6.65
CA PHE A 364 5.23 7.82 5.42
C PHE A 364 4.47 6.52 5.70
N VAL A 365 5.07 5.60 6.45
CA VAL A 365 4.45 4.31 6.80
C VAL A 365 3.17 4.53 7.61
N LYS A 366 3.19 5.46 8.57
CA LYS A 366 1.98 5.83 9.32
C LYS A 366 0.89 6.35 8.39
N THR A 367 1.21 7.17 7.39
CA THR A 367 0.21 7.61 6.41
C THR A 367 -0.37 6.43 5.64
N ILE A 368 0.44 5.55 5.03
CA ILE A 368 -0.06 4.45 4.19
C ILE A 368 -1.01 3.53 4.96
N LEU A 369 -0.63 3.12 6.18
CA LEU A 369 -1.46 2.24 7.00
C LEU A 369 -2.72 2.94 7.52
N SER A 370 -2.60 4.21 7.91
CA SER A 370 -3.77 4.98 8.37
C SER A 370 -4.74 5.29 7.22
N GLN A 371 -4.26 5.46 6.00
CA GLN A 371 -5.12 5.60 4.81
C GLN A 371 -5.64 4.25 4.31
N GLY A 372 -5.03 3.12 4.72
CA GLY A 372 -5.39 1.79 4.24
C GLY A 372 -5.27 1.66 2.72
N HIS A 373 -4.37 2.43 2.10
CA HIS A 373 -4.28 2.59 0.65
C HIS A 373 -2.86 2.94 0.21
N LEU A 374 -2.37 2.32 -0.86
CA LEU A 374 -1.00 2.51 -1.36
C LEU A 374 -0.77 3.90 -1.96
N THR A 375 -1.81 4.51 -2.54
CA THR A 375 -1.71 5.82 -3.21
C THR A 375 -2.74 6.82 -2.69
N PRO A 376 -2.58 7.32 -1.44
CA PRO A 376 -3.47 8.33 -0.86
C PRO A 376 -3.17 9.72 -1.42
N LEU A 377 -3.18 9.82 -2.75
CA LEU A 377 -2.83 10.98 -3.55
C LEU A 377 -3.93 11.25 -4.58
N PRO A 378 -4.00 12.47 -5.13
CA PRO A 378 -4.93 12.79 -6.19
C PRO A 378 -4.64 11.99 -7.47
N LEU A 379 -5.67 11.75 -8.28
CA LEU A 379 -5.55 10.98 -9.54
C LEU A 379 -4.61 11.62 -10.57
N TYR A 380 -4.38 12.93 -10.52
CA TYR A 380 -3.41 13.59 -11.41
C TYR A 380 -1.96 13.40 -10.97
N VAL A 381 -1.72 13.05 -9.70
CA VAL A 381 -0.39 12.71 -9.15
C VAL A 381 -0.13 11.21 -9.27
N SER A 382 -1.15 10.40 -8.95
CA SER A 382 -1.11 8.94 -9.02
C SER A 382 -2.34 8.44 -9.80
N PRO A 383 -2.24 8.31 -11.13
CA PRO A 383 -3.32 7.81 -11.95
C PRO A 383 -3.68 6.36 -11.61
N VAL A 384 -4.98 6.10 -11.47
CA VAL A 384 -5.52 4.78 -11.14
C VAL A 384 -6.68 4.47 -12.10
N TYR A 385 -6.77 3.23 -12.57
CA TYR A 385 -7.97 2.71 -13.22
C TYR A 385 -9.12 2.70 -12.21
N TRP A 386 -10.12 3.55 -12.40
CA TRP A 386 -11.07 3.89 -11.34
C TRP A 386 -11.77 2.67 -10.71
N ALA A 387 -12.21 1.73 -11.55
CA ALA A 387 -12.89 0.52 -11.09
C ALA A 387 -11.96 -0.50 -10.39
N TYR A 388 -10.64 -0.32 -10.46
CA TYR A 388 -9.61 -1.19 -9.87
C TYR A 388 -8.92 -0.58 -8.65
N ASP A 389 -9.39 0.56 -8.12
CA ASP A 389 -8.79 1.20 -6.93
C ASP A 389 -8.71 0.26 -5.72
N TYR A 390 -9.70 -0.63 -5.56
CA TYR A 390 -9.73 -1.62 -4.49
C TYR A 390 -8.50 -2.54 -4.45
N ALA A 391 -7.81 -2.73 -5.59
CA ALA A 391 -6.61 -3.55 -5.69
C ALA A 391 -5.38 -2.88 -5.03
N LEU A 392 -5.43 -1.56 -4.81
CA LEU A 392 -4.38 -0.77 -4.16
C LEU A 392 -4.59 -0.62 -2.65
N ARG A 393 -5.56 -1.34 -2.09
CA ARG A 393 -5.93 -1.31 -0.68
C ARG A 393 -4.91 -2.05 0.19
N VAL A 394 -4.57 -1.43 1.32
CA VAL A 394 -3.72 -1.95 2.41
C VAL A 394 -4.58 -2.18 3.66
N TYR A 395 -5.77 -2.76 3.44
CA TYR A 395 -6.74 -3.10 4.48
C TYR A 395 -7.45 -4.42 4.10
N PRO A 396 -7.45 -5.45 4.97
CA PRO A 396 -6.75 -5.53 6.26
C PRO A 396 -5.24 -5.28 6.16
N VAL A 397 -4.63 -4.87 7.28
CA VAL A 397 -3.18 -4.61 7.35
C VAL A 397 -2.41 -5.92 7.09
N PRO A 398 -1.43 -5.95 6.16
CA PRO A 398 -0.63 -7.15 5.88
C PRO A 398 0.42 -7.40 6.99
N ASP A 399 1.11 -8.55 6.98
CA ASP A 399 2.29 -8.73 7.85
C ASP A 399 3.45 -7.87 7.38
N MET A 400 3.58 -7.71 6.06
CA MET A 400 4.68 -6.99 5.46
C MET A 400 4.24 -6.15 4.27
N LEU A 401 4.79 -4.95 4.19
CA LEU A 401 4.63 -4.02 3.08
C LEU A 401 6.00 -3.64 2.53
N VAL A 402 6.27 -4.03 1.29
CA VAL A 402 7.49 -3.70 0.57
C VAL A 402 7.20 -2.54 -0.36
N ILE A 403 7.64 -1.34 0.02
CA ILE A 403 7.61 -0.16 -0.85
C ILE A 403 8.98 -0.05 -1.51
N ALA A 404 9.11 -0.65 -2.69
CA ALA A 404 10.29 -0.50 -3.52
C ALA A 404 10.33 0.94 -4.07
N ASP A 405 11.11 1.80 -3.43
CA ASP A 405 11.26 3.22 -3.77
C ASP A 405 12.71 3.51 -4.11
N LYS A 406 12.96 4.57 -4.86
CA LYS A 406 14.32 5.11 -5.05
C LYS A 406 14.81 5.94 -3.87
N TYR A 407 13.93 6.25 -2.91
CA TYR A 407 14.30 6.83 -1.62
C TYR A 407 15.30 5.93 -0.88
N ASP A 408 15.95 6.49 0.13
CA ASP A 408 16.92 5.75 0.95
C ASP A 408 16.27 4.49 1.56
N PRO A 409 17.02 3.36 1.66
CA PRO A 409 16.51 2.14 2.25
C PRO A 409 16.06 2.36 3.70
N PHE A 410 14.99 1.67 4.12
CA PHE A 410 14.52 1.73 5.51
C PHE A 410 13.78 0.46 5.93
N THR A 411 13.66 0.27 7.23
CA THR A 411 12.81 -0.75 7.87
C THR A 411 12.06 -0.07 9.03
N VAL A 412 10.73 -0.09 8.98
CA VAL A 412 9.86 0.52 10.00
C VAL A 412 8.73 -0.44 10.33
N THR A 413 8.46 -0.66 11.62
CA THR A 413 7.30 -1.44 12.07
C THR A 413 6.22 -0.51 12.60
N ASN A 414 4.99 -0.69 12.12
CA ASN A 414 3.83 0.07 12.60
C ASN A 414 2.57 -0.80 12.56
N THR A 415 1.79 -0.80 13.64
CA THR A 415 0.52 -1.56 13.75
C THR A 415 0.66 -3.02 13.30
N ASP A 416 1.67 -3.71 13.84
CA ASP A 416 2.02 -5.11 13.53
C ASP A 416 2.34 -5.40 12.05
N CYS A 417 2.57 -4.36 11.23
CA CYS A 417 3.02 -4.47 9.86
C CYS A 417 4.48 -4.02 9.75
N LEU A 418 5.31 -4.90 9.20
CA LEU A 418 6.69 -4.63 8.86
C LEU A 418 6.76 -3.94 7.50
N CYS A 419 7.22 -2.69 7.46
CA CYS A 419 7.33 -1.92 6.23
C CYS A 419 8.80 -1.73 5.86
N ILE A 420 9.18 -2.13 4.65
CA ILE A 420 10.55 -1.99 4.17
C ILE A 420 10.61 -1.24 2.84
N ASN A 421 11.74 -0.59 2.62
CA ASN A 421 12.21 -0.16 1.31
C ASN A 421 13.62 -0.71 1.11
N PRO A 422 13.89 -1.55 0.09
CA PRO A 422 15.25 -1.97 -0.23
C PRO A 422 16.10 -0.83 -0.82
N GLY A 423 15.48 0.26 -1.26
CA GLY A 423 16.14 1.34 -1.99
C GLY A 423 16.53 0.93 -3.40
N SER A 424 17.00 1.90 -4.18
CA SER A 424 17.47 1.63 -5.54
C SER A 424 18.83 0.92 -5.48
N PHE A 425 18.88 -0.32 -5.95
CA PHE A 425 20.07 -1.18 -5.90
C PHE A 425 21.34 -0.47 -6.42
N PRO A 426 21.38 0.09 -7.65
CA PRO A 426 22.57 0.77 -8.17
C PRO A 426 22.89 2.10 -7.46
N ARG A 427 21.94 2.72 -6.74
CA ARG A 427 22.14 4.04 -6.11
C ARG A 427 22.40 3.99 -4.60
N SER A 428 22.09 2.86 -3.97
CA SER A 428 22.25 2.64 -2.53
C SER A 428 23.59 1.97 -2.18
N GLY A 429 24.51 1.81 -3.15
CA GLY A 429 25.70 1.00 -2.96
C GLY A 429 25.41 -0.50 -3.02
N PHE A 430 24.43 -0.90 -3.84
CA PHE A 430 24.00 -2.28 -4.03
C PHE A 430 23.36 -2.92 -2.80
N SER A 431 22.65 -2.11 -2.00
CA SER A 431 21.84 -2.61 -0.87
C SER A 431 20.60 -3.36 -1.34
N PHE A 432 20.21 -4.38 -0.59
CA PHE A 432 18.97 -5.12 -0.76
C PHE A 432 18.38 -5.40 0.63
N LYS A 433 17.24 -6.10 0.70
CA LYS A 433 16.66 -6.51 1.98
C LYS A 433 16.39 -7.99 1.98
N VAL A 434 16.59 -8.63 3.13
CA VAL A 434 16.30 -10.05 3.35
C VAL A 434 15.20 -10.17 4.39
N PHE A 435 14.26 -11.06 4.18
CA PHE A 435 13.19 -11.36 5.14
C PHE A 435 13.11 -12.85 5.43
N TYR A 436 13.09 -13.18 6.72
CA TYR A 436 12.89 -14.54 7.22
C TYR A 436 11.46 -14.67 7.75
N PRO A 437 10.54 -15.31 7.01
CA PRO A 437 9.14 -15.43 7.44
C PRO A 437 8.97 -16.20 8.76
N SER A 438 9.83 -17.18 9.07
CA SER A 438 9.73 -18.01 10.28
C SER A 438 9.66 -17.18 11.57
N ASN A 439 10.48 -16.14 11.68
CA ASN A 439 10.59 -15.27 12.85
C ASN A 439 10.27 -13.79 12.56
N LYS A 440 9.88 -13.47 11.32
CA LYS A 440 9.57 -12.13 10.83
C LYS A 440 10.74 -11.13 10.97
N THR A 441 11.97 -11.60 10.82
CA THR A 441 13.17 -10.76 10.90
C THR A 441 13.54 -10.19 9.53
N VAL A 442 14.04 -8.95 9.52
CA VAL A 442 14.59 -8.29 8.33
C VAL A 442 16.08 -8.05 8.53
N GLU A 443 16.85 -8.38 7.50
CA GLU A 443 18.28 -8.09 7.40
C GLU A 443 18.55 -7.23 6.15
N ASP A 444 19.75 -6.66 6.09
CA ASP A 444 20.26 -5.72 5.08
C ASP A 444 21.37 -6.34 4.24
#